data_AF-A0A9E6ARW2-F1
#
_entry.id   AF-A0A9E6ARW2-F1
#
_cell.length_a   1.000
_cell.length_b   1.000
_cell.length_c   1.000
_cell.angle_alpha   90.00
_cell.angle_beta   90.00
_cell.angle_gamma   90.00
#
_symmetry.space_group_name_H-M   'P 1'
#
loop_
_entity.id
_entity.type
_entity.pdbx_description
1 polymer ?
#
loop_
_entity_poly.entity_id
_entity_poly.type
_entity_poly.pdbx_seq_one_letter_code
_entity_poly.pdbx_strand_id
1 'polypeptide(L)' 'MPLNEQTETYEIEISAINNDAVVRQIESLNPNIVYNAAQQIVDFGSVITEFRIKIFQMSAQVGRGRAKEMNIYV' A
#
# COMPACT_ATOMS: atom_id res chain seq x y z
N MET A 1 -0.31 -10.56 25.96
CA MET A 1 -1.61 -11.18 25.63
C MET A 1 -1.81 -11.00 24.15
N PRO A 2 -1.88 -12.07 23.34
CA PRO A 2 -2.25 -11.91 21.94
C PRO A 2 -3.75 -11.59 21.89
N LEU A 3 -4.08 -10.37 21.49
CA LEU A 3 -5.47 -9.97 21.28
C LEU A 3 -5.96 -10.73 20.05
N ASN A 4 -7.12 -11.38 20.17
CA ASN A 4 -7.79 -12.14 19.12
C ASN A 4 -8.18 -11.22 17.93
N GLU A 5 -7.21 -10.80 17.13
CA GLU A 5 -7.41 -9.99 15.92
C GLU A 5 -7.54 -10.97 14.75
N GLN A 6 -8.78 -11.29 14.40
CA GLN A 6 -9.09 -12.51 13.66
C GLN A 6 -8.62 -12.52 12.19
N THR A 7 -8.21 -11.36 11.62
CA THR A 7 -7.45 -11.28 10.36
C THR A 7 -6.77 -9.92 10.28
N GLU A 8 -5.45 -9.87 10.12
CA GLU A 8 -4.75 -8.61 9.85
C GLU A 8 -5.06 -8.16 8.41
N THR A 9 -5.88 -7.14 8.27
CA THR A 9 -6.15 -6.52 6.97
C THR A 9 -5.24 -5.31 6.82
N TYR A 10 -4.67 -5.17 5.64
CA TYR A 10 -3.79 -4.08 5.28
C TYR A 10 -4.38 -3.33 4.10
N GLU A 11 -4.22 -2.02 4.13
CA GLU A 11 -4.48 -1.18 2.99
C GLU A 11 -3.19 -0.48 2.58
N ILE A 12 -2.88 -0.52 1.29
CA ILE A 12 -1.66 0.02 0.72
C ILE A 12 -2.04 1.05 -0.31
N GLU A 13 -1.57 2.27 -0.12
CA GLU A 13 -1.65 3.34 -1.11
C GLU A 13 -0.30 3.48 -1.81
N ILE A 14 -0.34 3.65 -3.14
CA ILE A 14 0.83 3.87 -3.98
C ILE A 14 0.69 5.25 -4.63
N SER A 15 1.76 6.04 -4.58
CA SER A 15 1.84 7.36 -5.20
C SER A 15 3.23 7.63 -5.77
N ALA A 16 3.37 8.68 -6.57
CA ALA A 16 4.71 9.15 -6.95
C ALA A 16 5.43 9.75 -5.73
N ILE A 17 6.77 9.76 -5.73
CA ILE A 17 7.55 10.35 -4.62
C ILE A 17 7.33 11.87 -4.52
N ASN A 18 7.13 12.54 -5.65
CA ASN A 18 6.94 13.99 -5.73
C ASN A 18 5.45 14.41 -5.77
N ASN A 19 4.52 13.47 -5.66
CA ASN A 19 3.08 13.74 -5.72
C ASN A 19 2.33 12.75 -4.81
N ASP A 20 1.68 13.28 -3.78
CA ASP A 20 0.88 12.49 -2.82
C ASP A 20 -0.48 12.03 -3.38
N ALA A 21 -0.79 12.31 -4.65
CA ALA A 21 -1.95 11.73 -5.31
C ALA A 21 -1.81 10.20 -5.40
N VAL A 22 -2.70 9.49 -4.70
CA VAL A 22 -2.77 8.03 -4.73
C VAL A 22 -3.20 7.60 -6.13
N VAL A 23 -2.33 6.85 -6.80
CA VAL A 23 -2.61 6.26 -8.12
C VAL A 23 -3.20 4.87 -8.01
N ARG A 24 -2.95 4.18 -6.90
CA ARG A 24 -3.48 2.85 -6.63
C ARG A 24 -3.67 2.61 -5.13
N GLN A 25 -4.79 1.98 -4.80
CA GLN A 25 -5.09 1.47 -3.46
C GLN A 25 -5.27 -0.05 -3.54
N ILE A 26 -4.68 -0.79 -2.61
CA ILE A 26 -4.70 -2.25 -2.56
C ILE A 26 -5.10 -2.66 -1.14
N GLU A 27 -6.14 -3.48 -1.02
CA GLU A 27 -6.47 -4.16 0.23
C GLU A 27 -5.87 -5.57 0.21
N SER A 28 -5.24 -6.00 1.29
CA SER A 28 -4.63 -7.32 1.42
C SER A 28 -4.84 -7.92 2.80
N LEU A 29 -5.19 -9.20 2.84
CA LEU A 29 -5.18 -10.02 4.05
C LEU A 29 -3.84 -10.76 4.24
N ASN A 30 -2.92 -10.59 3.28
CA ASN A 30 -1.62 -11.24 3.27
C ASN A 30 -0.51 -10.21 3.48
N PRO A 31 0.60 -10.60 4.15
CA PRO A 31 1.76 -9.73 4.34
C PRO A 31 2.56 -9.51 3.05
N ASN A 32 2.18 -10.13 1.93
CA ASN A 32 2.76 -9.89 0.62
C ASN A 32 1.72 -9.30 -0.35
N ILE A 33 2.19 -8.37 -1.16
CA ILE A 33 1.44 -7.84 -2.31
C ILE A 33 2.37 -7.83 -3.52
N VAL A 34 1.79 -7.97 -4.72
CA VAL A 34 2.53 -7.88 -5.97
C VAL A 34 2.05 -6.63 -6.70
N TYR A 35 2.98 -5.70 -6.92
CA TYR A 35 2.78 -4.52 -7.76
C TYR A 35 3.64 -4.66 -9.02
N ASN A 36 3.06 -5.23 -10.07
CA ASN A 36 3.79 -5.65 -11.27
C ASN A 36 3.92 -4.53 -12.32
N ALA A 37 4.74 -4.78 -13.34
CA ALA A 37 5.01 -3.82 -14.42
C ALA A 37 3.74 -3.40 -15.19
N ALA A 38 2.76 -4.29 -15.37
CA ALA A 38 1.52 -3.95 -16.07
C ALA A 38 0.68 -2.95 -15.25
N GLN A 39 0.61 -3.13 -13.93
CA GLN A 39 -0.04 -2.18 -13.03
C GLN A 39 0.67 -0.82 -13.03
N GLN A 40 2.02 -0.83 -13.03
CA GLN A 40 2.79 0.41 -13.16
C GLN A 40 2.49 1.16 -14.45
N ILE A 41 2.43 0.46 -15.59
CA ILE A 41 2.11 1.08 -16.88
C ILE A 41 0.69 1.69 -16.87
N VAL A 42 -0.28 1.04 -16.20
CA VAL A 42 -1.64 1.59 -16.06
C VAL A 42 -1.65 2.85 -15.20
N ASP A 43 -0.90 2.87 -14.10
CA ASP A 43 -0.95 3.95 -13.11
C ASP A 43 -0.08 5.16 -13.50
N PHE A 44 1.05 4.90 -14.17
CA PHE A 44 2.08 5.91 -14.47
C PHE A 44 2.35 6.11 -15.98
N GLY A 45 1.76 5.29 -16.85
CA GLY A 45 2.00 5.33 -18.30
C GLY A 45 3.28 4.62 -18.75
N SER A 46 4.14 4.24 -17.81
CA SER A 46 5.37 3.47 -18.04
C SER A 46 5.74 2.67 -16.79
N VAL A 47 6.68 1.73 -16.94
CA VAL A 47 7.37 1.13 -15.78
C VAL A 47 8.16 2.23 -15.07
N ILE A 48 8.12 2.24 -13.75
CA ILE A 48 8.81 3.23 -12.90
C ILE A 48 9.76 2.52 -11.94
N THR A 49 10.87 3.19 -11.61
CA THR A 49 11.90 2.65 -10.71
C THR A 49 11.83 3.23 -9.31
N GLU A 50 10.99 4.26 -9.09
CA GLU A 50 10.81 4.87 -7.78
C GLU A 50 9.35 5.26 -7.53
N PHE A 51 8.85 4.96 -6.33
CA PHE A 51 7.50 5.32 -5.90
C PHE A 51 7.42 5.34 -4.38
N ARG A 52 6.35 5.94 -3.85
CA ARG A 52 6.04 5.95 -2.42
C ARG A 52 4.91 4.97 -2.15
N ILE A 53 5.01 4.26 -1.03
CA ILE A 53 3.91 3.47 -0.48
C ILE A 53 3.53 3.96 0.92
N LYS A 54 2.25 3.90 1.24
CA LYS A 54 1.72 4.04 2.61
C LYS A 54 0.95 2.79 2.95
N ILE A 55 1.32 2.14 4.05
CA ILE A 55 0.66 0.91 4.54
C ILE A 55 -0.11 1.24 5.81
N PHE A 56 -1.40 0.92 5.83
CA PHE A 56 -2.30 1.08 6.95
C PHE A 56 -2.71 -0.30 7.45
N GLN A 57 -2.47 -0.61 8.72
CA GLN A 57 -3.13 -1.74 9.36
C GLN A 57 -4.58 -1.33 9.63
N MET A 58 -5.53 -2.14 9.17
CA MET A 58 -6.95 -1.89 9.33
C MET A 58 -7.43 -2.51 10.63
N SER A 59 -8.08 -1.67 11.45
CA SER A 59 -8.82 -2.11 12.61
C SER A 59 -10.31 -2.17 12.29
N ALA A 60 -10.97 -3.25 12.71
CA ALA A 60 -12.42 -3.37 12.57
C ALA A 60 -13.21 -2.30 13.35
N GLN A 61 -12.60 -1.66 14.36
CA GLN A 61 -13.27 -0.69 15.22
C GLN A 61 -12.99 0.77 14.82
N VAL A 62 -11.77 1.06 14.37
CA VAL A 62 -11.32 2.45 14.10
C VAL A 62 -10.96 2.71 12.64
N GLY A 63 -11.02 1.70 11.76
CA GLY A 63 -10.63 1.83 10.36
C GLY A 63 -9.12 1.88 10.18
N ARG A 64 -8.62 2.80 9.34
CA ARG A 64 -7.18 2.95 9.05
C ARG A 64 -6.39 3.28 10.31
N GLY A 65 -5.43 2.42 10.65
CA GLY A 65 -4.43 2.69 11.68
C GLY A 65 -3.39 3.71 11.24
N ARG A 66 -2.27 3.81 11.98
CA ARG A 66 -1.18 4.71 11.61
C ARG A 66 -0.50 4.23 10.32
N ALA A 67 -0.31 5.16 9.38
CA ALA A 67 0.40 4.89 8.15
C ALA A 67 1.88 4.58 8.43
N LYS A 68 2.38 3.51 7.82
CA LYS A 68 3.81 3.29 7.61
C LYS A 68 4.17 3.69 6.19
N GLU A 69 4.92 4.78 6.06
CA GLU A 69 5.34 5.33 4.77
C GLU A 69 6.75 4.88 4.40
N MET A 70 6.99 4.60 3.12
CA MET A 70 8.29 4.20 2.60
C MET A 70 8.43 4.54 1.11
N ASN A 71 9.61 5.02 0.70
CA ASN A 71 9.97 5.11 -0.70
C ASN A 71 10.61 3.80 -1.14
N ILE A 72 10.19 3.29 -2.29
CA ILE A 72 10.70 2.08 -2.92
C ILE A 72 11.54 2.49 -4.13
N TYR A 73 12.69 1.84 -4.28
CA TYR A 73 13.59 1.97 -5.42
C TYR A 73 13.85 0.56 -5.98
N VAL A 74 13.64 0.37 -7.28
CA VAL A 74 13.74 -0.92 -7.98
C VAL A 74 14.86 -0.90 -9.02
#